data_AF-C3ZFX2-F1
#
_entry.id   AF-C3ZFX2-F1
#
_cell.length_a   1.000
_cell.length_b   1.000
_cell.length_c   1.000
_cell.angle_alpha   90.00
_cell.angle_beta   90.00
_cell.angle_gamma   90.00
#
_symmetry.space_group_name_H-M   'P 1'
#
loop_
_entity.id
_entity.type
_entity.pdbx_description
1 polymer ?
#
loop_
_entity_poly.entity_id
_entity_poly.type
_entity_poly.pdbx_seq_one_letter_code
_entity_poly.pdbx_strand_id
1 'polypeptide(L)'
;MDVFRKRPVPEFLQQNKAHRGDNSTWCTCGTHSWYYSCAMWAVHLEQLAKTTTSLTRHHRTWLQHGGTTLRMLCGGSRQNSSDRSVMAIRREDGAQEIFNELPHEYVHPKDLKEVCETGDTSRCYATVLSRKHHLKNKDTGVFSAEEYDSHPERYISTFAQEYAPYVSCLVNGIYWPPNAPRLLTFSDLQNLLSPDMAPKHVPEGPGMPRLPHRLVAVCDISADPGGSLEFMTECTSIDVPFILYDAEHHVLRPRTSSFAGDGVLVCSIDNFPAQLPREATDYFGNLLIPYVWQMLKSRADVPFEEQEGLFSPTVSGAIITSNGRLTPRFEYIAELRAQKQKQKEQAKA
;
A
#
# COMPACT_ATOMS: atom_id res chain seq x y z
N MET A 1 -17.65 5.11 -42.03
CA MET A 1 -17.61 4.74 -40.60
C MET A 1 -16.20 4.27 -40.27
N ASP A 2 -15.21 5.16 -40.47
CA ASP A 2 -13.79 4.84 -40.38
C ASP A 2 -13.07 5.95 -39.60
N VAL A 3 -13.14 5.92 -38.26
CA VAL A 3 -12.25 6.73 -37.41
C VAL A 3 -12.08 6.07 -36.03
N PHE A 4 -11.38 4.94 -35.95
CA PHE A 4 -10.70 4.55 -34.71
C PHE A 4 -9.35 3.91 -35.08
N ARG A 5 -8.34 4.76 -35.30
CA ARG A 5 -6.95 4.34 -35.45
C ARG A 5 -6.47 3.70 -34.14
N LYS A 6 -5.98 2.47 -34.26
CA LYS A 6 -5.11 1.79 -33.28
C LYS A 6 -4.02 2.76 -32.83
N ARG A 7 -3.94 3.08 -31.53
CA ARG A 7 -2.71 3.64 -30.97
C ARG A 7 -1.73 2.48 -30.74
N PRO A 8 -0.45 2.60 -31.14
CA PRO A 8 0.53 1.58 -30.86
C PRO A 8 0.84 1.54 -29.36
N VAL A 9 1.05 0.33 -28.84
CA VAL A 9 1.59 0.07 -27.52
C VAL A 9 2.98 0.72 -27.43
N PRO A 10 3.32 1.49 -26.38
CA PRO A 10 4.63 2.12 -26.25
C PRO A 10 5.77 1.07 -26.23
N GLU A 11 6.83 1.32 -27.00
CA GLU A 11 8.04 0.47 -27.15
C GLU A 11 8.75 0.12 -25.82
N PHE A 12 8.46 0.83 -24.73
CA PHE A 12 9.05 0.59 -23.41
C PHE A 12 8.71 -0.79 -22.80
N LEU A 13 7.61 -1.43 -23.23
CA LEU A 13 7.20 -2.75 -22.75
C LEU A 13 8.10 -3.91 -23.25
N GLN A 14 8.99 -3.68 -24.23
CA GLN A 14 9.92 -4.73 -24.71
C GLN A 14 11.26 -4.76 -23.95
N GLN A 15 11.65 -3.69 -23.26
CA GLN A 15 13.00 -3.59 -22.68
C GLN A 15 13.14 -4.19 -21.27
N ASN A 16 12.04 -4.41 -20.53
CA ASN A 16 12.10 -4.95 -19.16
C ASN A 16 12.24 -6.49 -19.05
N LYS A 17 12.57 -7.20 -20.13
CA LYS A 17 12.81 -8.66 -20.09
C LYS A 17 14.22 -9.07 -19.64
N ALA A 18 15.18 -8.14 -19.52
CA ALA A 18 16.60 -8.50 -19.39
C ALA A 18 17.13 -8.69 -17.95
N HIS A 19 16.38 -8.37 -16.89
CA HIS A 19 16.88 -8.44 -15.50
C HIS A 19 15.94 -9.19 -14.54
N ARG A 20 15.61 -10.45 -14.85
CA ARG A 20 15.00 -11.39 -13.89
C ARG A 20 15.81 -12.66 -13.80
N GLY A 21 16.88 -12.61 -13.00
CA GLY A 21 17.54 -13.78 -12.44
C GLY A 21 17.20 -13.87 -10.97
N ASP A 22 16.05 -14.47 -10.63
CA ASP A 22 15.88 -15.11 -9.33
C ASP A 22 14.72 -16.12 -9.39
N ASN A 23 15.06 -17.39 -9.20
CA ASN A 23 14.15 -18.53 -9.22
C ASN A 23 13.39 -18.60 -7.88
N SER A 24 12.26 -17.90 -7.79
CA SER A 24 11.22 -18.26 -6.82
C SER A 24 9.85 -18.22 -7.50
N THR A 25 9.30 -19.40 -7.77
CA THR A 25 7.95 -19.61 -8.28
C THR A 25 6.94 -19.33 -7.18
N TRP A 26 6.63 -18.05 -6.97
CA TRP A 26 5.44 -17.60 -6.24
C TRP A 26 4.44 -17.00 -7.23
N CYS A 27 3.17 -17.30 -6.98
CA CYS A 27 2.01 -16.99 -7.81
C CYS A 27 2.05 -15.56 -8.39
N THR A 28 2.37 -15.43 -9.68
CA THR A 28 2.45 -14.17 -10.42
C THR A 28 1.08 -13.50 -10.64
N CYS A 29 -0.02 -14.11 -10.20
CA CYS A 29 -1.36 -13.51 -10.22
C CYS A 29 -1.52 -12.34 -9.23
N GLY A 30 -0.67 -12.27 -8.20
CA GLY A 30 -0.80 -11.30 -7.11
C GLY A 30 0.01 -10.02 -7.26
N THR A 31 0.64 -9.72 -8.41
CA THR A 31 1.50 -8.52 -8.58
C THR A 31 0.92 -7.45 -9.51
N HIS A 32 -0.23 -7.70 -10.14
CA HIS A 32 -0.74 -6.84 -11.22
C HIS A 32 -2.15 -6.27 -10.99
N SER A 33 -2.89 -6.73 -9.97
CA SER A 33 -4.16 -6.12 -9.53
C SER A 33 -3.99 -4.70 -8.91
N TRP A 34 -2.75 -4.21 -8.84
CA TRP A 34 -2.33 -3.05 -8.02
C TRP A 34 -2.15 -1.76 -8.81
N TYR A 35 -2.31 -1.81 -10.14
CA TYR A 35 -2.23 -0.66 -11.05
C TYR A 35 -3.29 0.43 -10.77
N TYR A 36 -4.34 0.12 -10.02
CA TYR A 36 -5.38 1.11 -9.71
C TYR A 36 -5.26 1.75 -8.34
N SER A 37 -4.65 1.07 -7.36
CA SER A 37 -4.36 1.70 -6.05
C SER A 37 -3.54 2.98 -6.17
N CYS A 38 -2.84 3.11 -7.29
CA CYS A 38 -2.06 4.25 -7.70
C CYS A 38 -2.92 5.50 -7.89
N ALA A 39 -3.87 5.51 -8.84
CA ALA A 39 -4.57 6.74 -9.23
C ALA A 39 -5.49 7.26 -8.11
N MET A 40 -5.87 6.36 -7.19
CA MET A 40 -6.55 6.72 -5.94
C MET A 40 -5.67 7.58 -5.02
N TRP A 41 -4.35 7.36 -5.02
CA TRP A 41 -3.39 8.10 -4.20
C TRP A 41 -3.23 9.54 -4.66
N ALA A 42 -3.38 9.84 -5.95
CA ALA A 42 -3.36 11.23 -6.47
C ALA A 42 -4.60 12.02 -6.01
N VAL A 43 -5.79 11.40 -6.02
CA VAL A 43 -7.03 12.02 -5.50
C VAL A 43 -6.97 12.19 -3.99
N HIS A 44 -6.37 11.22 -3.28
CA HIS A 44 -6.22 11.24 -1.82
C HIS A 44 -5.11 12.18 -1.36
N LEU A 45 -3.99 12.31 -2.09
CA LEU A 45 -2.98 13.37 -1.93
C LEU A 45 -3.58 14.75 -2.20
N GLU A 46 -4.41 14.88 -3.23
CA GLU A 46 -5.11 16.13 -3.52
C GLU A 46 -6.08 16.50 -2.38
N GLN A 47 -6.76 15.52 -1.80
CA GLN A 47 -7.61 15.71 -0.62
C GLN A 47 -6.77 16.00 0.64
N LEU A 48 -5.66 15.30 0.87
CA LEU A 48 -4.67 15.55 1.93
C LEU A 48 -4.07 16.96 1.84
N ALA A 49 -3.74 17.43 0.63
CA ALA A 49 -3.22 18.76 0.34
C ALA A 49 -4.28 19.86 0.56
N LYS A 50 -5.51 19.64 0.08
CA LYS A 50 -6.66 20.53 0.36
C LYS A 50 -6.96 20.60 1.86
N THR A 51 -6.70 19.51 2.59
CA THR A 51 -6.99 19.36 4.01
C THR A 51 -5.94 20.04 4.90
N THR A 52 -4.65 19.90 4.58
CA THR A 52 -3.57 20.67 5.21
C THR A 52 -3.75 22.18 5.02
N THR A 53 -4.25 22.60 3.86
CA THR A 53 -4.62 24.00 3.58
C THR A 53 -5.86 24.46 4.36
N SER A 54 -6.75 23.54 4.75
CA SER A 54 -7.94 23.84 5.56
C SER A 54 -7.65 23.96 7.06
N LEU A 55 -6.49 23.50 7.55
CA LEU A 55 -6.07 23.62 8.96
C LEU A 55 -5.85 25.08 9.41
N THR A 56 -5.85 26.05 8.48
CA THR A 56 -5.44 27.44 8.72
C THR A 56 -6.53 28.50 8.47
N ARG A 57 -7.83 28.14 8.50
CA ARG A 57 -9.00 28.99 8.15
C ARG A 57 -8.80 30.53 8.14
N HIS A 58 -8.89 31.14 6.95
CA HIS A 58 -9.87 32.17 6.54
C HIS A 58 -9.66 32.58 5.07
N HIS A 59 -10.49 32.11 4.13
CA HIS A 59 -11.28 32.94 3.20
C HIS A 59 -12.00 32.11 2.12
N ARG A 60 -13.18 32.63 1.73
CA ARG A 60 -14.10 32.11 0.72
C ARG A 60 -13.58 32.29 -0.71
N THR A 61 -14.28 31.59 -1.62
CA THR A 61 -14.27 31.60 -3.10
C THR A 61 -13.09 30.85 -3.75
N TRP A 62 -13.40 29.75 -4.45
CA TRP A 62 -13.20 29.58 -5.90
C TRP A 62 -13.44 28.12 -6.31
N LEU A 63 -14.66 27.87 -6.81
CA LEU A 63 -15.03 26.74 -7.65
C LEU A 63 -14.77 27.19 -9.09
N GLN A 64 -13.76 26.65 -9.77
CA GLN A 64 -13.70 26.39 -11.22
C GLN A 64 -12.29 25.95 -11.62
N HIS A 65 -12.22 24.85 -12.39
CA HIS A 65 -11.05 24.23 -13.02
C HIS A 65 -10.21 23.26 -12.16
N GLY A 66 -10.58 21.97 -12.25
CA GLY A 66 -9.91 20.80 -11.66
C GLY A 66 -8.60 20.40 -12.34
N GLY A 67 -7.66 21.33 -12.47
CA GLY A 67 -6.30 21.08 -12.99
C GLY A 67 -5.19 21.80 -12.24
N THR A 68 -5.48 22.43 -11.10
CA THR A 68 -4.59 23.44 -10.50
C THR A 68 -4.12 23.09 -9.08
N THR A 69 -4.65 22.04 -8.45
CA THR A 69 -4.42 21.79 -7.02
C THR A 69 -3.08 21.09 -6.71
N LEU A 70 -2.55 20.26 -7.62
CA LEU A 70 -1.24 19.61 -7.43
C LEU A 70 -0.07 20.62 -7.45
N ARG A 71 -0.31 21.82 -7.97
CA ARG A 71 0.61 22.96 -7.91
C ARG A 71 0.80 23.52 -6.50
N MET A 72 -0.06 23.21 -5.51
CA MET A 72 0.12 23.73 -4.15
C MET A 72 1.10 22.91 -3.31
N LEU A 73 1.24 21.60 -3.55
CA LEU A 73 2.33 20.80 -2.97
C LEU A 73 3.68 21.10 -3.65
N CYS A 74 3.63 21.54 -4.90
CA CYS A 74 4.80 21.90 -5.69
C CYS A 74 4.70 23.36 -6.20
N GLY A 75 4.87 24.32 -5.28
CA GLY A 75 5.33 25.68 -5.59
C GLY A 75 4.66 26.39 -6.78
N GLY A 76 3.33 26.44 -6.83
CA GLY A 76 2.55 27.10 -7.87
C GLY A 76 2.42 28.62 -7.73
N SER A 77 3.33 29.30 -7.03
CA SER A 77 3.47 30.77 -7.01
C SER A 77 4.72 31.20 -6.24
N ARG A 78 5.94 31.02 -6.77
CA ARG A 78 7.20 31.64 -6.28
C ARG A 78 7.29 31.89 -4.75
N GLN A 79 6.92 30.90 -3.93
CA GLN A 79 7.06 30.95 -2.48
C GLN A 79 7.51 29.56 -2.03
N ASN A 80 8.71 29.54 -1.46
CA ASN A 80 9.42 28.36 -1.01
C ASN A 80 8.64 27.64 0.09
N SER A 81 7.95 26.54 -0.23
CA SER A 81 7.73 25.49 0.77
C SER A 81 9.09 25.00 1.21
N SER A 82 9.35 24.88 2.52
CA SER A 82 10.63 24.40 3.04
C SER A 82 10.51 23.09 3.82
N ASP A 83 9.31 22.54 3.90
CA ASP A 83 9.10 21.17 4.35
C ASP A 83 9.26 20.19 3.20
N ARG A 84 9.96 19.09 3.47
CA ARG A 84 10.34 18.09 2.47
C ARG A 84 9.42 16.91 2.58
N SER A 85 8.64 16.69 1.53
CA SER A 85 7.77 15.53 1.44
C SER A 85 8.63 14.29 1.17
N VAL A 86 8.83 13.49 2.21
CA VAL A 86 9.54 12.21 2.12
C VAL A 86 8.53 11.07 2.25
N MET A 87 8.42 10.27 1.20
CA MET A 87 7.51 9.13 1.11
C MET A 87 8.29 7.82 1.23
N ALA A 88 7.92 6.98 2.20
CA ALA A 88 8.41 5.60 2.25
C ALA A 88 7.38 4.68 1.59
N ILE A 89 7.78 4.01 0.51
CA ILE A 89 6.95 3.06 -0.22
C ILE A 89 7.42 1.65 0.12
N ARG A 90 6.55 0.84 0.72
CA ARG A 90 6.87 -0.58 0.95
C ARG A 90 6.28 -1.44 -0.16
N ARG A 91 7.08 -1.59 -1.22
CA ARG A 91 6.94 -2.51 -2.37
C ARG A 91 5.55 -2.55 -3.02
N GLU A 92 5.18 -1.42 -3.64
CA GLU A 92 4.06 -1.37 -4.57
C GLU A 92 4.47 -0.61 -5.83
N ASP A 93 4.53 -1.32 -6.96
CA ASP A 93 4.83 -0.72 -8.27
C ASP A 93 3.77 0.32 -8.63
N GLY A 94 2.55 0.09 -8.18
CA GLY A 94 1.47 1.02 -8.37
C GLY A 94 1.68 2.39 -7.70
N ALA A 95 1.94 2.43 -6.39
CA ALA A 95 2.20 3.69 -5.70
C ALA A 95 3.39 4.45 -6.32
N GLN A 96 4.40 3.72 -6.80
CA GLN A 96 5.56 4.30 -7.49
C GLN A 96 5.17 4.94 -8.83
N GLU A 97 4.32 4.31 -9.64
CA GLU A 97 3.88 4.88 -10.92
C GLU A 97 3.22 6.25 -10.76
N ILE A 98 2.42 6.45 -9.72
CA ILE A 98 1.76 7.75 -9.49
C ILE A 98 2.69 8.76 -8.83
N PHE A 99 3.59 8.28 -7.97
CA PHE A 99 4.66 9.15 -7.47
C PHE A 99 5.53 9.69 -8.62
N ASN A 100 5.70 8.91 -9.69
CA ASN A 100 6.48 9.32 -10.85
C ASN A 100 5.87 10.51 -11.62
N GLU A 101 4.58 10.78 -11.45
CA GLU A 101 3.88 11.93 -12.05
C GLU A 101 4.12 13.25 -11.29
N LEU A 102 4.74 13.20 -10.10
CA LEU A 102 5.14 14.36 -9.31
C LEU A 102 6.56 14.83 -9.71
N PRO A 103 6.96 16.08 -9.41
CA PRO A 103 8.36 16.48 -9.49
C PRO A 103 9.13 15.75 -8.39
N HIS A 104 9.70 14.59 -8.73
CA HIS A 104 10.11 13.61 -7.74
C HIS A 104 11.58 13.20 -7.88
N GLU A 105 12.11 12.59 -6.81
CA GLU A 105 13.42 11.98 -6.77
C GLU A 105 13.40 10.73 -5.89
N TYR A 106 13.86 9.60 -6.42
CA TYR A 106 14.06 8.39 -5.62
C TYR A 106 15.44 8.40 -4.99
N VAL A 107 15.47 8.16 -3.68
CA VAL A 107 16.69 8.16 -2.88
C VAL A 107 16.89 6.80 -2.23
N HIS A 108 18.15 6.42 -2.04
CA HIS A 108 18.45 5.17 -1.36
C HIS A 108 18.01 5.27 0.12
N PRO A 109 17.54 4.19 0.76
CA PRO A 109 17.06 4.24 2.15
C PRO A 109 18.04 4.86 3.16
N LYS A 110 19.36 4.69 2.91
CA LYS A 110 20.43 5.27 3.74
C LYS A 110 20.49 6.80 3.68
N ASP A 111 20.04 7.39 2.58
CA ASP A 111 20.14 8.82 2.32
C ASP A 111 18.90 9.56 2.82
N LEU A 112 17.90 8.83 3.32
CA LEU A 112 16.60 9.35 3.76
C LEU A 112 16.74 10.46 4.81
N LYS A 113 17.66 10.27 5.77
CA LYS A 113 17.97 11.25 6.80
C LYS A 113 18.55 12.53 6.21
N GLU A 114 19.56 12.38 5.36
CA GLU A 114 20.23 13.53 4.73
C GLU A 114 19.24 14.32 3.90
N VAL A 115 18.48 13.66 3.04
CA VAL A 115 17.47 14.28 2.17
C VAL A 115 16.40 15.01 2.97
N CYS A 116 15.96 14.41 4.09
CA CYS A 116 15.06 15.06 5.04
C CYS A 116 15.65 16.37 5.61
N GLU A 117 16.96 16.43 5.85
CA GLU A 117 17.67 17.57 6.44
C GLU A 117 18.22 18.60 5.44
N THR A 118 18.58 18.22 4.21
CA THR A 118 19.25 19.08 3.22
C THR A 118 18.68 19.07 1.79
N GLY A 119 17.68 18.23 1.48
CA GLY A 119 17.10 18.13 0.12
C GLY A 119 16.54 19.42 -0.51
N ASP A 120 16.21 19.37 -1.78
CA ASP A 120 15.50 20.43 -2.50
C ASP A 120 14.00 20.38 -2.15
N THR A 121 13.45 21.52 -1.75
CA THR A 121 12.05 21.61 -1.31
C THR A 121 11.07 21.80 -2.47
N SER A 122 11.58 21.95 -3.70
CA SER A 122 10.79 21.95 -4.94
C SER A 122 10.45 20.55 -5.45
N ARG A 123 10.94 19.49 -4.78
CA ARG A 123 10.76 18.10 -5.15
C ARG A 123 10.15 17.26 -4.04
N CYS A 124 9.46 16.20 -4.43
CA CYS A 124 9.05 15.13 -3.53
C CYS A 124 10.11 14.02 -3.54
N TYR A 125 10.46 13.49 -2.38
CA TYR A 125 11.42 12.40 -2.25
C TYR A 125 10.71 11.10 -1.93
N ALA A 126 11.11 10.00 -2.57
CA ALA A 126 10.65 8.67 -2.19
C ALA A 126 11.80 7.70 -1.97
N THR A 127 11.56 6.72 -1.10
CA THR A 127 12.43 5.56 -0.97
C THR A 127 11.60 4.27 -0.94
N VAL A 128 12.12 3.22 -1.58
CA VAL A 128 11.45 1.91 -1.60
C VAL A 128 12.12 1.00 -0.56
N LEU A 129 11.35 0.64 0.47
CA LEU A 129 11.83 -0.23 1.53
C LEU A 129 11.49 -1.69 1.23
N SER A 130 12.53 -2.51 1.13
CA SER A 130 12.43 -3.97 1.08
C SER A 130 12.77 -4.59 2.44
N ARG A 131 12.38 -5.86 2.64
CA ARG A 131 12.60 -6.64 3.87
C ARG A 131 14.02 -6.49 4.46
N LYS A 132 15.06 -6.54 3.63
CA LYS A 132 16.47 -6.42 4.06
C LYS A 132 16.85 -5.08 4.68
N HIS A 133 16.08 -4.02 4.45
CA HIS A 133 16.41 -2.69 4.95
C HIS A 133 16.03 -2.52 6.42
N HIS A 134 14.93 -3.14 6.84
CA HIS A 134 14.32 -2.90 8.14
C HIS A 134 14.06 -4.15 8.95
N LEU A 135 14.36 -5.36 8.45
CA LEU A 135 14.30 -6.59 9.23
C LEU A 135 15.71 -7.05 9.57
N LYS A 136 15.92 -7.36 10.85
CA LYS A 136 17.18 -7.89 11.37
C LYS A 136 16.92 -9.10 12.24
N ASN A 137 17.70 -10.15 12.06
CA ASN A 137 17.69 -11.29 12.97
C ASN A 137 18.13 -10.81 14.37
N LYS A 138 17.44 -11.26 15.42
CA LYS A 138 17.67 -10.84 16.82
C LYS A 138 19.08 -11.15 17.32
N ASP A 139 19.66 -12.26 16.87
CA ASP A 139 20.95 -12.74 17.35
C ASP A 139 22.11 -12.26 16.47
N THR A 140 21.93 -12.28 15.15
CA THR A 140 23.03 -11.99 14.19
C THR A 140 22.98 -10.57 13.62
N GLY A 141 21.82 -9.91 13.68
CA GLY A 141 21.60 -8.60 13.04
C GLY A 141 21.50 -8.64 11.52
N VAL A 142 21.62 -9.81 10.88
CA VAL A 142 21.64 -9.99 9.42
C VAL A 142 20.27 -10.44 8.90
N PHE A 143 19.90 -10.02 7.69
CA PHE A 143 18.67 -10.45 7.03
C PHE A 143 18.91 -11.65 6.11
N SER A 144 18.12 -12.73 6.28
CA SER A 144 17.98 -13.83 5.33
C SER A 144 16.51 -14.01 4.95
N ALA A 145 16.20 -14.00 3.65
CA ALA A 145 14.83 -14.18 3.18
C ALA A 145 14.29 -15.58 3.48
N GLU A 146 15.11 -16.61 3.25
CA GLU A 146 14.73 -18.02 3.47
C GLU A 146 14.45 -18.31 4.95
N GLU A 147 15.30 -17.78 5.84
CA GLU A 147 15.10 -17.93 7.28
C GLU A 147 13.87 -17.14 7.74
N TYR A 148 13.71 -15.90 7.28
CA TYR A 148 12.54 -15.09 7.64
C TYR A 148 11.23 -15.73 7.22
N ASP A 149 11.17 -16.35 6.03
CA ASP A 149 9.96 -17.01 5.55
C ASP A 149 9.61 -18.26 6.39
N SER A 150 10.60 -18.90 7.01
CA SER A 150 10.41 -20.10 7.86
C SER A 150 10.26 -19.78 9.35
N HIS A 151 10.94 -18.73 9.82
CA HIS A 151 11.09 -18.34 11.23
C HIS A 151 10.98 -16.81 11.41
N PRO A 152 9.85 -16.19 11.05
CA PRO A 152 9.67 -14.74 11.13
C PRO A 152 9.80 -14.21 12.56
N GLU A 153 9.53 -15.05 13.58
CA GLU A 153 9.63 -14.72 15.00
C GLU A 153 11.07 -14.43 15.47
N ARG A 154 12.08 -14.84 14.72
CA ARG A 154 13.50 -14.56 15.02
C ARG A 154 13.95 -13.18 14.59
N TYR A 155 13.08 -12.43 13.92
CA TYR A 155 13.39 -11.11 13.38
C TYR A 155 12.74 -10.00 14.21
N ILE A 156 13.37 -8.82 14.17
CA ILE A 156 12.80 -7.56 14.65
C ILE A 156 12.75 -6.55 13.51
N SER A 157 11.81 -5.61 13.60
CA SER A 157 11.80 -4.46 12.70
C SER A 157 12.58 -3.29 13.29
N THR A 158 13.47 -2.69 12.50
CA THR A 158 14.17 -1.43 12.81
C THR A 158 13.53 -0.21 12.14
N PHE A 159 12.35 -0.38 11.53
CA PHE A 159 11.72 0.68 10.73
C PHE A 159 11.41 1.93 11.54
N ALA A 160 10.82 1.76 12.72
CA ALA A 160 10.45 2.83 13.63
C ALA A 160 11.63 3.71 14.05
N GLN A 161 12.82 3.13 14.18
CA GLN A 161 14.02 3.82 14.65
C GLN A 161 14.86 4.40 13.51
N GLU A 162 15.01 3.66 12.41
CA GLU A 162 15.97 3.99 11.35
C GLU A 162 15.36 4.83 10.22
N TYR A 163 14.05 4.70 9.96
CA TYR A 163 13.42 5.33 8.78
C TYR A 163 12.23 6.22 9.14
N ALA A 164 11.29 5.72 9.96
CA ALA A 164 10.06 6.43 10.30
C ALA A 164 10.25 7.88 10.80
N PRO A 165 11.32 8.24 11.56
CA PRO A 165 11.56 9.62 11.99
C PRO A 165 11.79 10.62 10.85
N TYR A 166 12.11 10.14 9.65
CA TYR A 166 12.42 10.95 8.47
C TYR A 166 11.30 10.88 7.42
N VAL A 167 10.22 10.15 7.69
CA VAL A 167 9.13 9.90 6.74
C VAL A 167 7.95 10.80 7.06
N SER A 168 7.48 11.54 6.05
CA SER A 168 6.26 12.34 6.16
C SER A 168 5.01 11.53 5.80
N CYS A 169 5.13 10.64 4.81
CA CYS A 169 4.05 9.74 4.43
C CYS A 169 4.52 8.30 4.24
N LEU A 170 3.83 7.36 4.88
CA LEU A 170 4.08 5.93 4.73
C LEU A 170 3.01 5.31 3.83
N VAL A 171 3.43 4.60 2.78
CA VAL A 171 2.56 3.71 2.01
C VAL A 171 2.97 2.27 2.28
N ASN A 172 2.13 1.58 3.04
CA ASN A 172 2.34 0.22 3.51
C ASN A 172 1.54 -0.76 2.66
N GLY A 173 2.24 -1.53 1.81
CA GLY A 173 1.65 -2.49 0.87
C GLY A 173 2.09 -3.93 1.14
N ILE A 174 2.13 -4.33 2.40
CA ILE A 174 2.92 -5.51 2.79
C ILE A 174 2.06 -6.69 3.12
N TYR A 175 2.53 -7.83 2.69
CA TYR A 175 2.09 -9.07 3.29
C TYR A 175 2.74 -9.24 4.67
N TRP A 176 1.91 -9.45 5.70
CA TRP A 176 2.34 -9.65 7.07
C TRP A 176 1.91 -11.04 7.56
N PRO A 177 2.82 -12.01 7.64
CA PRO A 177 2.48 -13.36 8.08
C PRO A 177 2.33 -13.40 9.61
N PRO A 178 1.64 -14.43 10.15
CA PRO A 178 1.61 -14.69 11.58
C PRO A 178 3.01 -14.73 12.19
N ASN A 179 3.16 -14.19 13.40
CA ASN A 179 4.42 -14.13 14.16
C ASN A 179 5.53 -13.24 13.56
N ALA A 180 5.29 -12.55 12.44
CA ALA A 180 6.23 -11.53 11.97
C ALA A 180 6.24 -10.29 12.87
N PRO A 181 7.40 -9.63 13.02
CA PRO A 181 7.47 -8.36 13.73
C PRO A 181 6.57 -7.33 13.05
N ARG A 182 5.92 -6.50 13.87
CA ARG A 182 5.16 -5.35 13.39
C ARG A 182 6.11 -4.32 12.78
N LEU A 183 5.61 -3.55 11.82
CA LEU A 183 6.35 -2.45 11.20
C LEU A 183 6.35 -1.21 12.10
N LEU A 184 5.21 -0.90 12.70
CA LEU A 184 5.04 0.13 13.73
C LEU A 184 4.11 -0.40 14.83
N THR A 185 4.57 -0.31 16.07
CA THR A 185 3.77 -0.59 17.27
C THR A 185 3.04 0.67 17.77
N PHE A 186 2.16 0.52 18.75
CA PHE A 186 1.56 1.65 19.47
C PHE A 186 2.62 2.58 20.07
N SER A 187 3.65 1.99 20.70
CA SER A 187 4.73 2.75 21.34
C SER A 187 5.60 3.47 20.31
N ASP A 188 5.90 2.83 19.18
CA ASP A 188 6.64 3.46 18.09
C ASP A 188 5.90 4.69 17.58
N LEU A 189 4.58 4.58 17.34
CA LEU A 189 3.80 5.69 16.85
C LEU A 189 3.71 6.82 17.90
N GLN A 190 3.47 6.50 19.16
CA GLN A 190 3.46 7.50 20.23
C GLN A 190 4.79 8.27 20.32
N ASN A 191 5.93 7.57 20.18
CA ASN A 191 7.25 8.20 20.14
C ASN A 191 7.39 9.12 18.91
N LEU A 192 6.98 8.66 17.74
CA LEU A 192 7.05 9.43 16.49
C LEU A 192 6.20 10.71 16.51
N LEU A 193 5.08 10.70 17.24
CA LEU A 193 4.19 11.87 17.38
C LEU A 193 4.54 12.77 18.57
N SER A 194 5.55 12.40 19.36
CA SER A 194 5.97 13.21 20.50
C SER A 194 6.54 14.57 20.06
N PRO A 195 6.34 15.64 20.86
CA PRO A 195 6.89 16.97 20.55
C PRO A 195 8.41 17.00 20.35
N ASP A 196 9.14 16.07 20.98
CA ASP A 196 10.60 15.96 20.86
C ASP A 196 11.05 15.55 19.45
N MET A 197 10.19 14.80 18.75
CA MET A 197 10.40 14.35 17.37
C MET A 197 9.89 15.36 16.33
N ALA A 198 9.28 16.47 16.76
CA ALA A 198 8.77 17.51 15.88
C ALA A 198 9.92 18.13 15.05
N PRO A 199 9.71 18.40 13.74
CA PRO A 199 10.69 19.10 12.93
C PRO A 199 11.10 20.45 13.56
N LYS A 200 12.40 20.64 13.79
CA LYS A 200 12.96 21.85 14.42
C LYS A 200 13.39 22.92 13.42
N HIS A 201 13.71 22.51 12.19
CA HIS A 201 14.30 23.37 11.16
C HIS A 201 13.35 23.70 10.01
N VAL A 202 12.03 23.50 10.20
CA VAL A 202 11.02 23.87 9.19
C VAL A 202 10.63 25.33 9.44
N PRO A 203 10.91 26.25 8.49
CA PRO A 203 10.53 27.65 8.63
C PRO A 203 9.02 27.80 8.74
N GLU A 204 8.57 28.66 9.64
CA GLU A 204 7.16 29.04 9.72
C GLU A 204 6.88 30.17 8.72
N GLY A 205 5.79 30.05 7.95
CA GLY A 205 5.40 31.06 6.97
C GLY A 205 3.89 31.13 6.78
N PRO A 206 3.36 32.21 6.17
CA PRO A 206 1.95 32.30 5.84
C PRO A 206 1.52 31.12 4.95
N GLY A 207 0.61 30.28 5.44
CA GLY A 207 0.17 29.06 4.74
C GLY A 207 1.02 27.80 5.01
N MET A 208 2.08 27.91 5.82
CA MET A 208 2.98 26.82 6.19
C MET A 208 3.16 26.80 7.72
N PRO A 209 2.19 26.23 8.46
CA PRO A 209 2.32 26.06 9.90
C PRO A 209 3.41 25.02 10.20
N ARG A 210 4.07 25.15 11.35
CA ARG A 210 4.97 24.12 11.85
C ARG A 210 4.19 22.83 12.06
N LEU A 211 4.72 21.72 11.52
CA LEU A 211 4.12 20.41 11.74
C LEU A 211 4.35 19.94 13.20
N PRO A 212 3.33 19.37 13.86
CA PRO A 212 3.47 18.83 15.22
C PRO A 212 4.41 17.62 15.27
N HIS A 213 4.47 16.85 14.19
CA HIS A 213 5.33 15.68 14.00
C HIS A 213 5.57 15.46 12.50
N ARG A 214 6.64 14.74 12.14
CA ARG A 214 6.98 14.54 10.72
C ARG A 214 6.01 13.59 10.02
N LEU A 215 5.72 12.45 10.61
CA LEU A 215 4.79 11.47 10.04
C LEU A 215 3.38 12.04 10.08
N VAL A 216 2.85 12.50 8.95
CA VAL A 216 1.53 13.13 8.86
C VAL A 216 0.45 12.19 8.35
N ALA A 217 0.84 11.21 7.52
CA ALA A 217 -0.11 10.31 6.89
C ALA A 217 0.44 8.89 6.72
N VAL A 218 -0.44 7.91 6.91
CA VAL A 218 -0.21 6.49 6.69
C VAL A 218 -1.33 5.97 5.78
N CYS A 219 -0.93 5.41 4.65
CA CYS A 219 -1.81 4.66 3.76
C CYS A 219 -1.46 3.18 3.92
N ASP A 220 -2.35 2.42 4.54
CA ASP A 220 -2.20 0.99 4.78
C ASP A 220 -3.06 0.19 3.82
N ILE A 221 -2.44 -0.26 2.74
CA ILE A 221 -3.10 -0.96 1.63
C ILE A 221 -3.29 -2.43 1.97
N SER A 222 -2.53 -2.98 2.92
CA SER A 222 -2.77 -4.35 3.39
C SER A 222 -4.12 -4.48 4.08
N ALA A 223 -4.61 -3.40 4.71
CA ALA A 223 -5.92 -3.31 5.36
C ALA A 223 -6.18 -4.48 6.32
N ASP A 224 -5.18 -4.75 7.17
CA ASP A 224 -5.19 -5.83 8.14
C ASP A 224 -5.41 -5.28 9.57
N PRO A 225 -6.63 -5.41 10.14
CA PRO A 225 -6.88 -5.07 11.53
C PRO A 225 -5.97 -5.83 12.50
N GLY A 226 -5.22 -5.09 13.31
CA GLY A 226 -4.23 -5.64 14.24
C GLY A 226 -3.03 -6.28 13.52
N GLY A 227 -2.77 -5.88 12.27
CA GLY A 227 -1.71 -6.42 11.42
C GLY A 227 -0.37 -5.72 11.59
N SER A 228 0.31 -5.48 10.48
CA SER A 228 1.67 -4.93 10.50
C SER A 228 1.81 -3.54 11.13
N LEU A 229 0.74 -2.75 11.11
CA LEU A 229 0.62 -1.49 11.81
C LEU A 229 -0.33 -1.72 12.99
N GLU A 230 0.20 -1.74 14.20
CA GLU A 230 -0.54 -2.20 15.37
C GLU A 230 -1.79 -1.37 15.69
N PHE A 231 -1.69 -0.07 15.45
CA PHE A 231 -2.73 0.92 15.69
C PHE A 231 -3.89 0.87 14.68
N MET A 232 -3.75 0.07 13.62
CA MET A 232 -4.82 -0.19 12.67
C MET A 232 -5.77 -1.22 13.26
N THR A 233 -6.74 -0.78 14.08
CA THR A 233 -7.72 -1.70 14.69
C THR A 233 -8.91 -1.98 13.79
N GLU A 234 -9.19 -1.11 12.82
CA GLU A 234 -10.32 -1.19 11.91
C GLU A 234 -9.93 -0.61 10.54
N CYS A 235 -10.54 -1.13 9.47
CA CYS A 235 -10.38 -0.59 8.11
C CYS A 235 -11.30 0.62 7.90
N THR A 236 -10.81 1.61 7.14
CA THR A 236 -11.62 2.72 6.64
C THR A 236 -12.50 2.26 5.47
N SER A 237 -13.59 2.98 5.21
CA SER A 237 -14.48 2.68 4.07
C SER A 237 -14.30 3.67 2.93
N ILE A 238 -14.87 3.36 1.77
CA ILE A 238 -14.94 4.29 0.63
C ILE A 238 -15.61 5.61 0.99
N ASP A 239 -16.65 5.56 1.83
CA ASP A 239 -17.41 6.75 2.25
C ASP A 239 -16.66 7.58 3.30
N VAL A 240 -15.82 6.92 4.11
CA VAL A 240 -14.99 7.54 5.15
C VAL A 240 -13.56 7.04 5.01
N PRO A 241 -12.83 7.49 3.97
CA PRO A 241 -11.52 6.93 3.59
C PRO A 241 -10.39 7.33 4.52
N PHE A 242 -10.62 8.34 5.35
CA PHE A 242 -9.61 8.90 6.24
C PHE A 242 -10.15 9.01 7.66
N ILE A 243 -9.32 8.56 8.60
CA ILE A 243 -9.53 8.71 10.03
C ILE A 243 -8.29 9.33 10.66
N LEU A 244 -8.47 10.11 11.72
CA LEU A 244 -7.34 10.65 12.48
C LEU A 244 -7.07 9.68 13.63
N TYR A 245 -5.85 9.15 13.69
CA TYR A 245 -5.41 8.34 14.83
C TYR A 245 -4.69 9.21 15.85
N ASP A 246 -5.27 9.30 17.04
CA ASP A 246 -4.73 9.98 18.21
C ASP A 246 -3.90 8.98 19.04
N ALA A 247 -2.58 9.14 19.03
CA ALA A 247 -1.67 8.22 19.71
C ALA A 247 -1.62 8.37 21.23
N GLU A 248 -2.08 9.50 21.78
CA GLU A 248 -2.12 9.71 23.23
C GLU A 248 -3.31 8.97 23.85
N HIS A 249 -4.47 9.06 23.18
CA HIS A 249 -5.70 8.45 23.68
C HIS A 249 -5.97 7.06 23.10
N HIS A 250 -5.17 6.62 22.11
CA HIS A 250 -5.38 5.39 21.35
C HIS A 250 -6.78 5.31 20.71
N VAL A 251 -7.29 6.44 20.23
CA VAL A 251 -8.64 6.53 19.65
C VAL A 251 -8.56 6.86 18.16
N LEU A 252 -9.27 6.07 17.36
CA LEU A 252 -9.60 6.42 15.98
C LEU A 252 -10.76 7.40 16.01
N ARG A 253 -10.53 8.62 15.52
CA ARG A 253 -11.57 9.65 15.42
C ARG A 253 -12.13 9.67 14.00
N PRO A 254 -13.36 9.17 13.77
CA PRO A 254 -14.01 9.30 12.48
C PRO A 254 -14.30 10.78 12.17
N ARG A 255 -14.35 11.10 10.89
CA ARG A 255 -14.58 12.46 10.39
C ARG A 255 -15.94 13.00 10.85
N THR A 256 -15.96 13.81 11.91
CA THR A 256 -17.20 14.45 12.39
C THR A 256 -17.36 15.89 11.89
N SER A 257 -16.28 16.62 11.56
CA SER A 257 -16.40 17.96 10.95
C SER A 257 -15.10 18.56 10.34
N SER A 258 -13.91 18.18 10.80
CA SER A 258 -12.61 18.64 10.26
C SER A 258 -11.50 17.63 10.51
N PHE A 259 -10.46 17.63 9.67
CA PHE A 259 -9.20 16.90 9.89
C PHE A 259 -8.21 17.70 10.76
N ALA A 260 -8.70 18.71 11.49
CA ALA A 260 -7.91 19.44 12.47
C ALA A 260 -7.86 18.66 13.79
N GLY A 261 -6.66 18.36 14.25
CA GLY A 261 -6.40 17.68 15.51
C GLY A 261 -5.01 17.07 15.53
N ASP A 262 -4.55 16.71 16.73
CA ASP A 262 -3.31 15.98 16.94
C ASP A 262 -3.48 14.52 16.49
N GLY A 263 -2.48 13.99 15.77
CA GLY A 263 -2.52 12.61 15.29
C GLY A 263 -2.07 12.41 13.83
N VAL A 264 -2.10 11.16 13.40
CA VAL A 264 -1.74 10.76 12.03
C VAL A 264 -2.98 10.50 11.20
N LEU A 265 -3.00 11.00 9.97
CA LEU A 265 -4.06 10.66 9.03
C LEU A 265 -3.86 9.23 8.53
N VAL A 266 -4.85 8.39 8.73
CA VAL A 266 -4.82 6.98 8.37
C VAL A 266 -5.84 6.73 7.27
N CYS A 267 -5.41 6.05 6.21
CA CYS A 267 -6.25 5.52 5.14
C CYS A 267 -5.97 4.03 4.99
N SER A 268 -6.97 3.18 5.15
CA SER A 268 -6.83 1.73 5.07
C SER A 268 -8.11 1.08 4.56
N ILE A 269 -8.33 1.18 3.25
CA ILE A 269 -9.56 0.72 2.60
C ILE A 269 -9.32 -0.69 2.07
N ASP A 270 -10.16 -1.64 2.48
CA ASP A 270 -10.04 -3.07 2.16
C ASP A 270 -10.46 -3.43 0.72
N ASN A 271 -11.23 -2.55 0.07
CA ASN A 271 -11.75 -2.72 -1.28
C ASN A 271 -11.25 -1.65 -2.24
N PHE A 272 -9.98 -1.25 -2.10
CA PHE A 272 -9.32 -0.22 -2.89
C PHE A 272 -9.74 -0.22 -4.38
N PRO A 273 -9.69 -1.35 -5.13
CA PRO A 273 -10.05 -1.36 -6.56
C PRO A 273 -11.42 -0.76 -6.92
N ALA A 274 -12.38 -0.77 -6.00
CA ALA A 274 -13.72 -0.22 -6.21
C ALA A 274 -13.77 1.32 -6.29
N GLN A 275 -12.70 2.03 -5.92
CA GLN A 275 -12.57 3.49 -6.11
C GLN A 275 -12.36 3.89 -7.59
N LEU A 276 -11.83 2.97 -8.41
CA LEU A 276 -11.68 3.11 -9.86
C LEU A 276 -12.34 1.91 -10.55
N PRO A 277 -13.66 1.76 -10.39
CA PRO A 277 -14.34 0.50 -10.65
C PRO A 277 -14.35 0.15 -12.15
N ARG A 278 -14.36 1.15 -13.03
CA ARG A 278 -14.31 0.93 -14.48
C ARG A 278 -12.97 0.35 -14.88
N GLU A 279 -11.90 1.01 -14.48
CA GLU A 279 -10.57 0.64 -14.91
C GLU A 279 -10.11 -0.67 -14.26
N ALA A 280 -10.47 -0.92 -13.00
CA ALA A 280 -10.29 -2.20 -12.34
C ALA A 280 -11.04 -3.34 -13.08
N THR A 281 -12.29 -3.09 -13.51
CA THR A 281 -13.09 -4.07 -14.27
C THR A 281 -12.47 -4.36 -15.63
N ASP A 282 -12.11 -3.32 -16.39
CA ASP A 282 -11.51 -3.47 -17.72
C ASP A 282 -10.20 -4.27 -17.63
N TYR A 283 -9.37 -3.98 -16.63
CA TYR A 283 -8.10 -4.66 -16.44
C TYR A 283 -8.26 -6.11 -16.01
N PHE A 284 -9.07 -6.37 -14.97
CA PHE A 284 -9.36 -7.74 -14.54
C PHE A 284 -9.99 -8.55 -15.66
N GLY A 285 -10.92 -7.95 -16.41
CA GLY A 285 -11.54 -8.56 -17.59
C GLY A 285 -10.49 -8.94 -18.64
N ASN A 286 -9.61 -8.02 -19.01
CA ASN A 286 -8.55 -8.28 -20.00
C ASN A 286 -7.59 -9.40 -19.57
N LEU A 287 -7.33 -9.57 -18.28
CA LEU A 287 -6.55 -10.69 -17.74
C LEU A 287 -7.32 -12.01 -17.72
N LEU A 288 -8.63 -11.97 -17.42
CA LEU A 288 -9.46 -13.16 -17.26
C LEU A 288 -9.92 -13.75 -18.60
N ILE A 289 -10.30 -12.91 -19.57
CA ILE A 289 -10.90 -13.32 -20.86
C ILE A 289 -10.08 -14.39 -21.60
N PRO A 290 -8.73 -14.33 -21.68
CA PRO A 290 -7.94 -15.39 -22.30
C PRO A 290 -8.14 -16.78 -21.67
N TYR A 291 -8.41 -16.84 -20.37
CA TYR A 291 -8.66 -18.08 -19.65
C TYR A 291 -10.10 -18.57 -19.78
N VAL A 292 -11.08 -17.66 -19.92
CA VAL A 292 -12.49 -18.03 -20.16
C VAL A 292 -12.61 -18.94 -21.38
N TRP A 293 -11.90 -18.64 -22.47
CA TRP A 293 -11.90 -19.49 -23.67
C TRP A 293 -11.36 -20.90 -23.43
N GLN A 294 -10.48 -21.08 -22.45
CA GLN A 294 -10.00 -22.41 -22.04
C GLN A 294 -11.00 -23.12 -21.14
N MET A 295 -11.61 -22.39 -20.20
CA MET A 295 -12.63 -22.91 -19.28
C MET A 295 -13.87 -23.41 -20.03
N LEU A 296 -14.26 -22.74 -21.12
CA LEU A 296 -15.39 -23.15 -21.96
C LEU A 296 -15.24 -24.54 -22.61
N LYS A 297 -14.02 -25.09 -22.66
CA LYS A 297 -13.79 -26.46 -23.14
C LYS A 297 -14.15 -27.53 -22.11
N SER A 298 -14.35 -27.13 -20.85
CA SER A 298 -14.69 -28.04 -19.76
C SER A 298 -16.09 -28.63 -19.95
N ARG A 299 -16.22 -29.90 -19.59
CA ARG A 299 -17.49 -30.64 -19.60
C ARG A 299 -17.82 -31.13 -18.21
N ALA A 300 -18.94 -30.68 -17.66
CA ALA A 300 -19.35 -31.02 -16.29
C ALA A 300 -19.77 -32.50 -16.12
N ASP A 301 -20.11 -33.17 -17.22
CA ASP A 301 -20.47 -34.59 -17.26
C ASP A 301 -19.26 -35.53 -17.35
N VAL A 302 -18.06 -35.00 -17.60
CA VAL A 302 -16.81 -35.77 -17.71
C VAL A 302 -16.02 -35.62 -16.40
N PRO A 303 -15.40 -36.67 -15.86
CA PRO A 303 -14.50 -36.57 -14.72
C PRO A 303 -13.35 -35.58 -14.97
N PHE A 304 -12.91 -34.86 -13.94
CA PHE A 304 -11.84 -33.86 -14.08
C PHE A 304 -10.54 -34.45 -14.63
N GLU A 305 -10.17 -35.64 -14.18
CA GLU A 305 -8.93 -36.32 -14.52
C GLU A 305 -8.84 -36.66 -16.02
N GLU A 306 -9.99 -36.86 -16.66
CA GLU A 306 -10.08 -37.13 -18.11
C GLU A 306 -9.98 -35.86 -18.96
N GLN A 307 -10.17 -34.68 -18.36
CA GLN A 307 -10.16 -33.38 -19.06
C GLN A 307 -9.06 -32.42 -18.60
N GLU A 308 -8.26 -32.79 -17.60
CA GLU A 308 -7.20 -31.94 -17.04
C GLU A 308 -6.22 -31.44 -18.14
N GLY A 309 -5.90 -32.32 -19.09
CA GLY A 309 -5.02 -32.00 -20.24
C GLY A 309 -5.62 -31.02 -21.26
N LEU A 310 -6.89 -30.64 -21.16
CA LEU A 310 -7.52 -29.65 -22.03
C LEU A 310 -7.22 -28.20 -21.63
N PHE A 311 -6.75 -28.00 -20.40
CA PHE A 311 -6.52 -26.69 -19.81
C PHE A 311 -5.03 -26.35 -19.78
N SER A 312 -4.72 -25.04 -19.78
CA SER A 312 -3.36 -24.64 -19.37
C SER A 312 -3.11 -25.00 -17.91
N PRO A 313 -1.83 -25.15 -17.50
CA PRO A 313 -1.47 -25.38 -16.09
C PRO A 313 -2.04 -24.33 -15.13
N THR A 314 -2.20 -23.09 -15.61
CA THR A 314 -2.82 -22.00 -14.83
C THR A 314 -4.29 -22.28 -14.55
N VAL A 315 -5.06 -22.69 -15.56
CA VAL A 315 -6.49 -22.97 -15.41
C VAL A 315 -6.69 -24.25 -14.61
N SER A 316 -5.99 -25.34 -14.94
CA SER A 316 -6.06 -26.59 -14.15
C SER A 316 -5.70 -26.33 -12.67
N GLY A 317 -4.60 -25.63 -12.42
CA GLY A 317 -4.17 -25.30 -11.06
C GLY A 317 -5.11 -24.36 -10.29
N ALA A 318 -6.03 -23.67 -10.97
CA ALA A 318 -7.04 -22.80 -10.36
C ALA A 318 -8.37 -23.52 -10.07
N ILE A 319 -8.58 -24.75 -10.56
CA ILE A 319 -9.82 -25.51 -10.35
C ILE A 319 -9.76 -26.18 -8.96
N ILE A 320 -10.46 -25.59 -8.00
CA ILE A 320 -10.54 -26.08 -6.60
C ILE A 320 -11.49 -27.29 -6.49
N THR A 321 -12.58 -27.27 -7.24
CA THR A 321 -13.62 -28.30 -7.21
C THR A 321 -14.09 -28.66 -8.60
N SER A 322 -14.37 -29.94 -8.83
CA SER A 322 -15.01 -30.44 -10.05
C SER A 322 -15.92 -31.62 -9.72
N ASN A 323 -17.00 -31.80 -10.48
CA ASN A 323 -17.94 -32.92 -10.32
C ASN A 323 -18.40 -33.15 -8.85
N GLY A 324 -18.59 -32.07 -8.09
CA GLY A 324 -19.04 -32.14 -6.68
C GLY A 324 -17.97 -32.52 -5.64
N ARG A 325 -16.71 -32.68 -6.04
CA ARG A 325 -15.58 -33.00 -5.14
C ARG A 325 -14.45 -31.98 -5.23
N LEU A 326 -13.60 -31.94 -4.20
CA LEU A 326 -12.32 -31.24 -4.26
C LEU A 326 -11.41 -31.93 -5.29
N THR A 327 -10.62 -31.17 -6.03
CA THR A 327 -9.56 -31.73 -6.87
C THR A 327 -8.34 -32.09 -6.01
N PRO A 328 -7.45 -32.98 -6.47
CA PRO A 328 -6.37 -33.54 -5.62
C PRO A 328 -5.50 -32.50 -4.91
N ARG A 329 -5.17 -31.38 -5.56
CA ARG A 329 -4.35 -30.30 -4.95
C ARG A 329 -5.03 -29.59 -3.78
N PHE A 330 -6.35 -29.71 -3.65
CA PHE A 330 -7.17 -28.97 -2.70
C PHE A 330 -7.85 -29.87 -1.67
N GLU A 331 -7.56 -31.17 -1.66
CA GLU A 331 -8.11 -32.12 -0.67
C GLU A 331 -7.77 -31.73 0.78
N TYR A 332 -6.63 -31.05 1.00
CA TYR A 332 -6.24 -30.50 2.31
C TYR A 332 -7.30 -29.56 2.93
N ILE A 333 -8.16 -28.95 2.10
CA ILE A 333 -9.26 -28.09 2.59
C ILE A 333 -10.24 -28.90 3.45
N ALA A 334 -10.48 -30.17 3.12
CA ALA A 334 -11.34 -31.04 3.92
C ALA A 334 -10.77 -31.26 5.33
N GLU A 335 -9.45 -31.47 5.43
CA GLU A 335 -8.75 -31.62 6.71
C GLU A 335 -8.82 -30.34 7.55
N LEU A 336 -8.54 -29.19 6.94
CA LEU A 336 -8.65 -27.88 7.61
C LEU A 336 -10.06 -27.61 8.13
N ARG A 337 -11.09 -27.99 7.36
CA ARG A 337 -12.50 -27.87 7.78
C ARG A 337 -12.79 -28.76 8.99
N ALA A 338 -12.32 -30.02 8.98
CA ALA A 338 -12.51 -30.94 10.09
C ALA A 338 -11.81 -30.47 11.38
N GLN A 339 -10.58 -29.93 11.26
CA GLN A 339 -9.85 -29.35 12.39
C GLN A 339 -10.60 -28.15 13.01
N LYS A 340 -11.07 -27.22 12.17
CA LYS A 340 -11.84 -26.06 12.63
C LYS A 340 -13.14 -26.44 13.31
N GLN A 341 -13.80 -27.50 12.85
CA GLN A 341 -15.03 -28.01 13.48
C GLN A 341 -14.75 -28.57 14.87
N LYS A 342 -13.69 -29.38 15.03
CA LYS A 342 -13.25 -29.89 16.34
C LYS A 342 -12.91 -28.77 17.33
N GLN A 343 -12.19 -27.73 16.88
CA GLN A 343 -11.87 -26.56 17.71
C GLN A 343 -13.14 -25.84 18.18
N LYS A 344 -14.14 -25.68 17.31
CA LYS A 344 -15.44 -25.08 17.70
C LYS A 344 -16.20 -25.92 18.71
N GLU A 345 -16.15 -27.24 18.59
CA GLU A 345 -16.79 -28.16 19.54
C GLU A 345 -16.09 -28.11 20.90
N GLN A 346 -14.77 -28.08 20.92
CA GLN A 346 -13.97 -27.91 22.14
C GLN A 346 -14.15 -26.56 22.82
N ALA A 347 -14.34 -25.47 22.06
CA ALA A 347 -14.58 -24.13 22.62
C ALA A 347 -16.02 -23.95 23.16
N LYS A 348 -16.95 -24.86 22.83
CA LYS A 348 -18.33 -24.86 23.32
C LYS A 348 -18.56 -25.79 24.51
N ALA A 349 -17.67 -26.76 24.72
CA ALA A 349 -17.63 -27.63 25.88
C ALA A 349 -16.89 -26.93 27.02
#